data_AF-D7DS00-F1
#
_entry.id   AF-D7DS00-F1
#
_cell.length_a   1.000
_cell.length_b   1.000
_cell.length_c   1.000
_cell.angle_alpha   90.00
_cell.angle_beta   90.00
_cell.angle_gamma   90.00
#
_symmetry.space_group_name_H-M   'P 1'
#
loop_
_entity.id
_entity.type
_entity.pdbx_description
1 polymer ?
#
loop_
_entity_poly.entity_id
_entity_poly.type
_entity_poly.pdbx_seq_one_letter_code
_entity_poly.pdbx_strand_id
1 'polypeptide(L)'
;MVSQDKILTEFYKNDGILSTNDLKELVGVSKHETLRNVSKSMNTLISKKIVGKVRGPKNTSIYFLVAPYEFIMDEKEKNKLIEDFCMNIIRKVALEYNNCKTFEKNGTIILKYGNSYQIKNYLKILKLIMDYFNKPITYILHDNYLLITKNLHIEIDVYNVESLISEMDKTLEKNKKGLNLLNTDVKYTFNRKKSLEE
;
A
#
# COMPACT_ATOMS: atom_id res chain seq x y z
N MET A 1 16.87 12.84 -19.58
CA MET A 1 16.34 11.47 -19.34
C MET A 1 16.67 11.09 -17.91
N VAL A 2 15.74 10.55 -17.12
CA VAL A 2 16.04 10.17 -15.72
C VAL A 2 16.78 8.84 -15.71
N SER A 3 17.93 8.78 -15.04
CA SER A 3 18.70 7.54 -14.90
C SER A 3 17.95 6.52 -14.05
N GLN A 4 18.23 5.22 -14.28
CA GLN A 4 17.67 4.15 -13.45
C GLN A 4 18.11 4.30 -11.99
N ASP A 5 19.36 4.73 -11.75
CA ASP A 5 19.89 4.95 -10.40
C ASP A 5 19.14 6.03 -9.64
N LYS A 6 18.75 7.13 -10.31
CA LYS A 6 17.95 8.19 -9.68
C LYS A 6 16.55 7.69 -9.31
N ILE A 7 15.95 6.82 -10.13
CA ILE A 7 14.65 6.20 -9.84
C ILE A 7 14.77 5.23 -8.66
N LEU A 8 15.79 4.37 -8.65
CA LEU A 8 16.03 3.41 -7.57
C LEU A 8 16.34 4.12 -6.24
N THR A 9 17.14 5.19 -6.28
CA THR A 9 17.40 6.05 -5.12
C THR A 9 16.10 6.61 -4.55
N GLU A 10 15.17 7.00 -5.41
CA GLU A 10 13.87 7.50 -4.98
C GLU A 10 13.01 6.41 -4.34
N PHE A 11 13.06 5.18 -4.86
CA PHE A 11 12.44 4.03 -4.19
C PHE A 11 12.99 3.84 -2.77
N TYR A 12 14.32 3.86 -2.59
CA TYR A 12 14.93 3.68 -1.27
C TYR A 12 14.58 4.79 -0.27
N LYS A 13 14.26 6.00 -0.75
CA LYS A 13 13.78 7.10 0.10
C LYS A 13 12.31 6.98 0.50
N ASN A 14 11.53 6.22 -0.27
CA ASN A 14 10.09 6.08 -0.10
C ASN A 14 9.72 4.64 0.28
N ASP A 15 10.54 4.02 1.13
CA ASP A 15 10.34 2.65 1.64
C ASP A 15 10.11 1.60 0.56
N GLY A 16 10.70 1.78 -0.62
CA GLY A 16 10.55 0.87 -1.76
C GLY A 16 9.21 1.00 -2.51
N ILE A 17 8.40 2.03 -2.27
CA ILE A 17 7.07 2.21 -2.88
C ILE A 17 6.86 3.65 -3.38
N LEU A 18 6.60 3.81 -4.67
CA LEU A 18 6.34 5.10 -5.31
C LEU A 18 4.98 5.16 -5.97
N SER A 19 4.27 6.27 -5.78
CA SER A 19 3.10 6.61 -6.58
C SER A 19 3.50 7.29 -7.89
N THR A 20 2.55 7.40 -8.82
CA THR A 20 2.73 8.22 -10.02
C THR A 20 2.95 9.69 -9.67
N ASN A 21 2.39 10.18 -8.57
CA ASN A 21 2.59 11.56 -8.12
C ASN A 21 4.00 11.75 -7.55
N ASP A 22 4.52 10.79 -6.77
CA ASP A 22 5.88 10.81 -6.24
C ASP A 22 6.90 10.87 -7.39
N LEU A 23 6.67 10.08 -8.45
CA LEU A 23 7.51 10.12 -9.66
C LEU A 23 7.41 11.44 -10.43
N LYS A 24 6.28 12.14 -10.38
CA LYS A 24 6.11 13.46 -11.01
C LYS A 24 6.85 14.54 -10.23
N GLU A 25 6.81 14.46 -8.91
CA GLU A 25 7.59 15.33 -8.02
C GLU A 25 9.09 15.16 -8.25
N LEU A 26 9.59 13.92 -8.40
CA LEU A 26 10.99 13.63 -8.71
C LEU A 26 11.52 14.35 -9.97
N VAL A 27 10.66 14.54 -10.97
CA VAL A 27 11.01 15.16 -12.25
C VAL A 27 10.53 16.61 -12.39
N GLY A 28 9.85 17.15 -11.38
CA GLY A 28 9.33 18.51 -11.39
C GLY A 28 8.27 18.75 -12.47
N VAL A 29 7.49 17.74 -12.85
CA VAL A 29 6.38 17.90 -13.80
C VAL A 29 5.05 18.05 -13.08
N SER A 30 4.13 18.80 -13.68
CA SER A 30 2.83 19.05 -13.08
C SER A 30 1.99 17.76 -12.98
N LYS A 31 1.01 17.74 -12.07
CA LYS A 31 0.09 16.60 -11.89
C LYS A 31 -0.67 16.21 -13.17
N HIS A 32 -0.81 17.10 -14.13
CA HIS A 32 -1.52 16.85 -15.39
C HIS A 32 -0.62 16.37 -16.53
N GLU A 33 0.70 16.47 -16.38
CA GLU A 33 1.65 16.09 -17.43
C GLU A 33 2.02 14.60 -17.38
N THR A 34 2.45 14.09 -18.53
CA THR A 34 2.83 12.68 -18.70
C THR A 34 4.27 12.42 -18.25
N LEU A 35 4.52 11.26 -17.65
CA LEU A 35 5.85 10.81 -17.22
C LEU A 35 6.72 10.30 -18.39
N ARG A 36 6.67 10.93 -19.57
CA ARG A 36 7.33 10.41 -20.79
C ARG A 36 8.83 10.19 -20.61
N ASN A 37 9.49 11.09 -19.87
CA ASN A 37 10.93 11.06 -19.60
C ASN A 37 11.36 9.98 -18.58
N VAL A 38 10.42 9.45 -17.80
CA VAL A 38 10.64 8.39 -16.78
C VAL A 38 10.15 7.04 -17.28
N SER A 39 9.13 7.04 -18.15
CA SER A 39 8.41 5.84 -18.58
C SER A 39 9.33 4.81 -19.23
N LYS A 40 10.32 5.24 -20.03
CA LYS A 40 11.27 4.30 -20.65
C LYS A 40 12.11 3.58 -19.60
N SER A 41 12.77 4.32 -18.70
CA SER A 41 13.60 3.76 -17.62
C SER A 41 12.77 2.88 -16.67
N MET A 42 11.56 3.33 -16.31
CA MET A 42 10.65 2.57 -15.44
C MET A 42 10.17 1.28 -16.11
N ASN A 43 9.78 1.32 -17.39
CA ASN A 43 9.37 0.13 -18.13
C ASN A 43 10.52 -0.89 -18.25
N THR A 44 11.76 -0.43 -18.38
CA THR A 44 12.94 -1.32 -18.33
C THR A 44 13.12 -1.97 -16.97
N LEU A 45 12.93 -1.23 -15.87
CA LEU A 45 12.99 -1.81 -14.52
C LEU A 45 11.86 -2.83 -14.28
N ILE A 46 10.67 -2.59 -14.84
CA ILE A 46 9.54 -3.51 -14.80
C ILE A 46 9.82 -4.77 -15.63
N SER A 47 10.35 -4.64 -16.86
CA SER A 47 10.67 -5.79 -17.70
C SER A 47 11.75 -6.68 -17.10
N LYS A 48 12.68 -6.08 -16.33
CA LYS A 48 13.70 -6.79 -15.55
C LYS A 48 13.17 -7.39 -14.25
N LYS A 49 11.88 -7.23 -13.93
CA LYS A 49 11.24 -7.65 -12.67
C LYS A 49 11.88 -7.07 -11.41
N ILE A 50 12.56 -5.94 -11.53
CA ILE A 50 13.11 -5.20 -10.38
C ILE A 50 11.99 -4.39 -9.70
N VAL A 51 11.10 -3.82 -10.53
CA VAL A 51 9.96 -3.01 -10.09
C VAL A 51 8.65 -3.69 -10.50
N GLY A 52 7.76 -3.89 -9.54
CA GLY A 52 6.37 -4.25 -9.74
C GLY A 52 5.52 -3.00 -9.95
N LYS A 53 4.38 -3.17 -10.64
CA LYS A 53 3.45 -2.08 -10.92
C LYS A 53 2.02 -2.56 -10.75
N VAL A 54 1.25 -1.85 -9.93
CA VAL A 54 -0.21 -2.01 -9.84
C VAL A 54 -0.88 -0.72 -10.31
N ARG A 55 -1.96 -0.85 -11.07
CA ARG A 55 -2.74 0.31 -11.50
C ARG A 55 -3.71 0.71 -10.40
N GLY A 56 -3.55 1.91 -9.87
CA GLY A 56 -4.52 2.55 -8.98
C GLY A 56 -5.71 3.11 -9.76
N PRO A 57 -6.65 3.78 -9.07
CA PRO A 57 -7.79 4.43 -9.69
C PRO A 57 -7.35 5.71 -10.42
N LYS A 58 -8.21 6.24 -11.31
CA LYS A 58 -8.00 7.53 -12.01
C LYS A 58 -6.62 7.72 -12.68
N ASN A 59 -6.10 6.66 -13.31
CA ASN A 59 -4.80 6.65 -13.99
C ASN A 59 -3.57 6.83 -13.09
N THR A 60 -3.70 6.72 -11.76
CA THR A 60 -2.53 6.58 -10.91
C THR A 60 -2.03 5.12 -10.96
N SER A 61 -0.74 4.96 -10.78
CA SER A 61 -0.07 3.66 -10.64
C SER A 61 0.80 3.71 -9.40
N ILE A 62 0.79 2.63 -8.63
CA ILE A 62 1.73 2.39 -7.56
C ILE A 62 2.80 1.45 -8.09
N TYR A 63 4.05 1.82 -7.88
CA TYR A 63 5.23 1.07 -8.24
C TYR A 63 5.92 0.62 -6.94
N PHE A 64 6.53 -0.55 -6.95
CA PHE A 64 7.21 -1.09 -5.77
C PHE A 64 8.39 -1.99 -6.16
N LEU A 65 9.38 -2.15 -5.28
CA LEU A 65 10.48 -3.10 -5.49
C LEU A 65 9.98 -4.54 -5.32
N VAL A 66 10.32 -5.46 -6.23
CA VAL A 66 9.84 -6.87 -6.17
C VAL A 66 10.63 -7.72 -5.16
N ALA A 67 11.91 -7.38 -4.94
CA ALA A 67 12.80 -8.15 -4.06
C ALA A 67 13.68 -7.24 -3.19
N PRO A 68 13.09 -6.36 -2.36
CA PRO A 68 13.87 -5.37 -1.60
C PRO A 68 14.86 -5.97 -0.60
N TYR A 69 14.65 -7.22 -0.16
CA TYR A 69 15.39 -7.84 0.95
C TYR A 69 16.17 -9.11 0.56
N GLU A 70 16.30 -9.42 -0.73
CA GLU A 70 16.80 -10.73 -1.18
C GLU A 70 18.28 -11.01 -0.84
N PHE A 71 19.08 -9.96 -0.60
CA PHE A 71 20.53 -10.07 -0.44
C PHE A 71 21.06 -9.83 0.99
N ILE A 72 20.19 -9.55 1.97
CA ILE A 72 20.62 -8.90 3.22
C ILE A 72 20.34 -9.73 4.48
N MET A 73 19.42 -10.71 4.45
CA MET A 73 18.86 -11.27 5.70
C MET A 73 18.52 -12.76 5.63
N ASP A 74 18.45 -13.38 6.81
CA ASP A 74 17.97 -14.75 7.01
C ASP A 74 16.50 -14.92 6.59
N GLU A 75 16.14 -16.13 6.14
CA GLU A 75 14.86 -16.43 5.50
C GLU A 75 13.62 -16.10 6.35
N LYS A 76 13.69 -16.29 7.67
CA LYS A 76 12.58 -15.96 8.59
C LYS A 76 12.36 -14.46 8.72
N GLU A 77 13.43 -13.67 8.84
CA GLU A 77 13.33 -12.21 8.92
C GLU A 77 12.88 -11.63 7.58
N LYS A 78 13.35 -12.21 6.48
CA LYS A 78 12.92 -11.89 5.12
C LYS A 78 11.42 -12.04 4.94
N ASN A 79 10.82 -13.16 5.37
CA ASN A 79 9.38 -13.39 5.20
C ASN A 79 8.55 -12.35 5.97
N LYS A 80 8.91 -12.05 7.22
CA LYS A 80 8.23 -11.02 8.02
C LYS A 80 8.29 -9.64 7.35
N LEU A 81 9.45 -9.26 6.82
CA LEU A 81 9.62 -7.97 6.14
C LEU A 81 8.84 -7.93 4.82
N ILE A 82 8.74 -9.04 4.10
CA ILE A 82 7.90 -9.14 2.89
C ILE A 82 6.43 -8.96 3.24
N GLU A 83 5.93 -9.56 4.32
CA GLU A 83 4.56 -9.36 4.79
C GLU A 83 4.27 -7.89 5.11
N ASP A 84 5.15 -7.27 5.89
CA ASP A 84 5.02 -5.85 6.26
C ASP A 84 5.10 -4.94 5.03
N PHE A 85 6.00 -5.25 4.08
CA PHE A 85 6.12 -4.53 2.82
C PHE A 85 4.86 -4.67 1.94
N CYS A 86 4.28 -5.87 1.86
CA CYS A 86 3.02 -6.08 1.17
C CYS A 86 1.89 -5.26 1.77
N MET A 87 1.78 -5.24 3.10
CA MET A 87 0.80 -4.40 3.80
C MET A 87 1.03 -2.92 3.50
N ASN A 88 2.28 -2.45 3.44
CA ASN A 88 2.60 -1.07 3.05
C ASN A 88 2.13 -0.74 1.62
N ILE A 89 2.35 -1.64 0.65
CA ILE A 89 1.86 -1.45 -0.73
C ILE A 89 0.34 -1.31 -0.72
N ILE A 90 -0.36 -2.17 0.00
CA ILE A 90 -1.82 -2.18 0.09
C ILE A 90 -2.35 -0.90 0.72
N ARG A 91 -1.72 -0.43 1.82
CA ARG A 91 -2.07 0.86 2.42
C ARG A 91 -1.93 1.98 1.39
N LYS A 92 -0.81 2.04 0.67
CA LYS A 92 -0.56 3.09 -0.33
C LYS A 92 -1.56 3.02 -1.49
N VAL A 93 -1.92 1.81 -1.94
CA VAL A 93 -3.00 1.62 -2.92
C VAL A 93 -4.35 2.08 -2.33
N ALA A 94 -4.68 1.73 -1.10
CA ALA A 94 -5.94 2.13 -0.46
C ALA A 94 -6.09 3.66 -0.33
N LEU A 95 -5.00 4.36 0.00
CA LEU A 95 -4.99 5.82 0.09
C LEU A 95 -5.29 6.51 -1.26
N GLU A 96 -4.88 5.90 -2.37
CA GLU A 96 -5.21 6.40 -3.71
C GLU A 96 -6.68 6.11 -4.11
N TYR A 97 -7.33 5.15 -3.44
CA TYR A 97 -8.74 4.82 -3.64
C TYR A 97 -9.66 5.78 -2.87
N ASN A 98 -9.96 6.93 -3.47
CA ASN A 98 -10.89 7.94 -2.92
C ASN A 98 -12.33 7.45 -2.66
N ASN A 99 -12.69 6.24 -3.10
CA ASN A 99 -14.05 5.69 -3.01
C ASN A 99 -14.23 4.75 -1.81
N CYS A 100 -13.19 4.52 -1.00
CA CYS A 100 -13.29 3.74 0.23
C CYS A 100 -12.78 4.54 1.42
N LYS A 101 -13.39 4.28 2.58
CA LYS A 101 -12.84 4.71 3.86
C LYS A 101 -11.89 3.64 4.36
N THR A 102 -10.70 4.03 4.75
CA THR A 102 -9.63 3.14 5.21
C THR A 102 -9.46 3.28 6.71
N PHE A 103 -9.35 2.15 7.40
CA PHE A 103 -9.10 2.07 8.83
C PHE A 103 -8.03 1.01 9.09
N GLU A 104 -7.30 1.16 10.19
CA GLU A 104 -6.31 0.19 10.61
C GLU A 104 -6.50 -0.12 12.10
N LYS A 105 -6.59 -1.42 12.43
CA LYS A 105 -6.65 -1.89 13.82
C LYS A 105 -5.93 -3.22 13.93
N ASN A 106 -5.05 -3.34 14.93
CA ASN A 106 -4.28 -4.56 15.23
C ASN A 106 -3.57 -5.15 13.98
N GLY A 107 -3.00 -4.30 13.14
CA GLY A 107 -2.31 -4.73 11.91
C GLY A 107 -3.25 -5.24 10.79
N THR A 108 -4.56 -5.01 10.91
CA THR A 108 -5.55 -5.29 9.86
C THR A 108 -5.98 -3.99 9.20
N ILE A 109 -5.90 -3.95 7.88
CA ILE A 109 -6.42 -2.85 7.05
C ILE A 109 -7.87 -3.17 6.72
N ILE A 110 -8.77 -2.24 7.03
CA ILE A 110 -10.20 -2.37 6.81
C ILE A 110 -10.64 -1.29 5.81
N LEU A 111 -11.19 -1.72 4.69
CA LEU A 111 -11.68 -0.85 3.62
C LEU A 111 -13.19 -0.93 3.56
N LYS A 112 -13.88 0.18 3.85
CA LYS A 112 -15.33 0.32 3.70
C LYS A 112 -15.65 1.01 2.38
N TYR A 113 -16.32 0.33 1.48
CA TYR A 113 -16.75 0.86 0.19
C TYR A 113 -18.17 1.41 0.26
N GLY A 114 -18.47 2.40 -0.57
CA GLY A 114 -19.85 2.85 -0.74
C GLY A 114 -20.71 1.80 -1.46
N ASN A 115 -20.11 1.06 -2.40
CA ASN A 115 -20.78 0.04 -3.21
C ASN A 115 -19.88 -1.18 -3.44
N SER A 116 -20.45 -2.39 -3.33
CA SER A 116 -19.74 -3.67 -3.45
C SER A 116 -19.03 -3.90 -4.80
N TYR A 117 -19.52 -3.32 -5.91
CA TYR A 117 -18.87 -3.47 -7.23
C TYR A 117 -17.44 -2.88 -7.25
N GLN A 118 -17.15 -1.88 -6.41
CA GLN A 118 -15.85 -1.25 -6.32
C GLN A 118 -14.79 -2.20 -5.73
N ILE A 119 -15.24 -3.17 -4.92
CA ILE A 119 -14.40 -4.16 -4.27
C ILE A 119 -13.76 -5.09 -5.30
N LYS A 120 -14.48 -5.47 -6.37
CA LYS A 120 -13.96 -6.38 -7.41
C LYS A 120 -12.68 -5.86 -8.06
N ASN A 121 -12.58 -4.56 -8.31
CA ASN A 121 -11.37 -3.96 -8.89
C ASN A 121 -10.20 -3.99 -7.91
N TYR A 122 -10.48 -3.72 -6.63
CA TYR A 122 -9.46 -3.77 -5.59
C TYR A 122 -8.95 -5.20 -5.34
N LEU A 123 -9.84 -6.19 -5.36
CA LEU A 123 -9.48 -7.61 -5.23
C LEU A 123 -8.54 -8.07 -6.36
N LYS A 124 -8.71 -7.58 -7.59
CA LYS A 124 -7.77 -7.86 -8.70
C LYS A 124 -6.37 -7.30 -8.41
N ILE A 125 -6.30 -6.11 -7.83
CA ILE A 125 -5.03 -5.48 -7.44
C ILE A 125 -4.38 -6.26 -6.30
N LEU A 126 -5.15 -6.63 -5.28
CA LEU A 126 -4.66 -7.45 -4.17
C LEU A 126 -4.10 -8.78 -4.67
N LYS A 127 -4.83 -9.47 -5.54
CA LYS A 127 -4.34 -10.71 -6.15
C LYS A 127 -3.00 -10.51 -6.85
N LEU A 128 -2.86 -9.44 -7.65
CA LEU A 128 -1.61 -9.15 -8.34
C LEU A 128 -0.46 -8.88 -7.37
N ILE A 129 -0.69 -8.12 -6.28
CA ILE A 129 0.31 -7.90 -5.23
C ILE A 129 0.69 -9.24 -4.58
N MET A 130 -0.28 -10.05 -4.19
CA MET A 130 -0.03 -11.36 -3.59
C MET A 130 0.77 -12.27 -4.52
N ASP A 131 0.48 -12.26 -5.82
CA ASP A 131 1.19 -13.08 -6.81
C ASP A 131 2.67 -12.65 -6.96
N TYR A 132 3.02 -11.38 -6.74
CA TYR A 132 4.41 -10.92 -6.72
C TYR A 132 5.22 -11.46 -5.54
N PHE A 133 4.57 -11.73 -4.40
CA PHE A 133 5.23 -12.06 -3.14
C PHE A 133 4.84 -13.45 -2.60
N ASN A 134 4.25 -14.32 -3.42
CA ASN A 134 3.81 -15.66 -3.05
C ASN A 134 2.80 -15.72 -1.88
N LYS A 135 1.78 -14.85 -1.92
CA LYS A 135 0.63 -14.80 -0.98
C LYS A 135 0.99 -14.60 0.51
N PRO A 136 1.65 -13.49 0.88
CA PRO A 136 2.04 -13.23 2.28
C PRO A 136 0.89 -12.69 3.15
N ILE A 137 -0.35 -12.62 2.65
CA ILE A 137 -1.47 -11.96 3.33
C ILE A 137 -2.78 -12.71 3.08
N THR A 138 -3.74 -12.46 3.96
CA THR A 138 -5.11 -12.99 3.91
C THR A 138 -6.09 -11.82 3.84
N TYR A 139 -7.24 -12.02 3.18
CA TYR A 139 -8.32 -11.04 3.16
C TYR A 139 -9.70 -11.70 3.33
N ILE A 140 -10.64 -10.95 3.92
CA ILE A 140 -12.02 -11.34 4.13
C ILE A 140 -12.95 -10.28 3.56
N LEU A 141 -13.99 -10.73 2.83
CA LEU A 141 -15.06 -9.89 2.31
C LEU A 141 -16.29 -10.03 3.20
N HIS A 142 -16.85 -8.92 3.69
CA HIS A 142 -18.09 -8.90 4.45
C HIS A 142 -18.94 -7.69 4.00
N ASP A 143 -20.04 -7.93 3.31
CA ASP A 143 -20.88 -6.88 2.70
C ASP A 143 -20.07 -5.90 1.83
N ASN A 144 -19.98 -4.63 2.29
CA ASN A 144 -19.22 -3.56 1.66
C ASN A 144 -17.83 -3.35 2.30
N TYR A 145 -17.38 -4.27 3.14
CA TYR A 145 -16.10 -4.24 3.84
C TYR A 145 -15.14 -5.27 3.26
N LEU A 146 -13.88 -4.85 3.15
CA LEU A 146 -12.76 -5.70 2.82
C LEU A 146 -11.70 -5.57 3.93
N LEU A 147 -11.45 -6.67 4.64
CA LEU A 147 -10.48 -6.76 5.72
C LEU A 147 -9.24 -7.46 5.18
N ILE A 148 -8.05 -6.93 5.45
CA ILE A 148 -6.77 -7.43 4.91
C ILE A 148 -5.77 -7.50 6.06
N THR A 149 -5.12 -8.64 6.24
CA THR A 149 -4.19 -8.88 7.35
C THR A 149 -3.11 -9.90 6.99
N LYS A 150 -1.99 -9.86 7.71
CA LYS A 150 -0.93 -10.88 7.62
C LYS A 150 -1.18 -12.11 8.51
N ASN A 151 -2.12 -12.02 9.45
CA ASN A 151 -2.42 -13.13 10.34
C ASN A 151 -3.16 -14.23 9.55
N LEU A 152 -2.60 -15.44 9.50
CA LEU A 152 -3.23 -16.63 8.88
C LEU A 152 -4.31 -17.23 9.77
N HIS A 153 -4.11 -17.18 11.09
CA HIS A 153 -5.10 -17.53 12.11
C HIS A 153 -6.00 -16.35 12.36
N ILE A 154 -6.79 -16.04 11.34
CA ILE A 154 -7.92 -15.17 11.59
C ILE A 154 -9.04 -16.05 12.12
N GLU A 155 -9.10 -16.20 13.45
CA GLU A 155 -10.39 -16.29 14.13
C GLU A 155 -11.12 -14.94 13.92
N ILE A 156 -11.52 -14.66 12.68
CA ILE A 156 -12.66 -13.80 12.43
C ILE A 156 -13.83 -14.69 12.82
N ASP A 157 -14.06 -14.77 14.13
CA ASP A 157 -15.42 -14.94 14.59
C ASP A 157 -16.21 -13.82 13.92
N VAL A 158 -17.24 -14.18 13.17
CA VAL A 158 -18.13 -13.23 12.49
C VAL A 158 -18.61 -12.14 13.48
N TYR A 159 -18.72 -12.50 14.77
CA TYR A 159 -18.98 -11.60 15.90
C TYR A 159 -17.92 -10.51 16.12
N ASN A 160 -16.65 -10.78 15.83
CA ASN A 160 -15.55 -9.82 16.00
C ASN A 160 -15.49 -8.82 14.84
N VAL A 161 -15.89 -9.23 13.63
CA VAL A 161 -16.03 -8.34 12.47
C VAL A 161 -17.20 -7.39 12.64
N GLU A 162 -18.35 -7.88 13.09
CA GLU A 162 -19.50 -7.01 13.40
C GLU A 162 -19.16 -6.02 14.54
N SER A 163 -18.44 -6.47 15.57
CA SER A 163 -17.94 -5.60 16.64
C SER A 163 -16.98 -4.52 16.11
N LEU A 164 -15.98 -4.92 15.31
CA LEU A 164 -15.05 -4.00 14.64
C LEU A 164 -15.78 -2.97 13.77
N ILE A 165 -16.74 -3.44 12.96
CA ILE A 165 -17.56 -2.58 12.10
C ILE A 165 -18.43 -1.62 12.93
N SER A 166 -19.06 -2.11 14.01
CA SER A 166 -19.91 -1.32 14.90
C SER A 166 -19.12 -0.22 15.63
N GLU A 167 -17.92 -0.53 16.14
CA GLU A 167 -17.02 0.48 16.71
C GLU A 167 -16.62 1.55 15.68
N MET A 168 -16.35 1.12 14.45
CA MET A 168 -15.99 2.03 13.36
C MET A 168 -17.16 2.95 12.98
N ASP A 169 -18.36 2.43 12.85
CA ASP A 169 -19.54 3.23 12.52
C ASP A 169 -19.87 4.21 13.66
N LYS A 170 -19.72 3.81 14.92
CA LYS A 170 -19.80 4.73 16.08
C LYS A 170 -18.75 5.84 16.02
N THR A 171 -17.52 5.53 15.59
CA THR A 171 -16.44 6.52 15.45
C THR A 171 -16.73 7.50 14.31
N LEU A 172 -17.23 7.00 13.17
CA LEU A 172 -17.67 7.83 12.06
C LEU A 172 -18.85 8.74 12.40
N GLU A 173 -19.80 8.25 13.20
CA GLU A 173 -20.94 9.05 13.65
C GLU A 173 -20.55 10.12 14.67
N LYS A 174 -19.60 9.82 15.58
CA LYS A 174 -19.03 10.82 16.49
C LYS A 174 -18.32 11.94 15.73
N ASN A 175 -17.53 11.61 14.71
CA ASN A 175 -16.85 12.59 13.87
C ASN A 175 -17.82 13.44 13.02
N LYS A 176 -19.03 12.92 12.72
CA LYS A 176 -20.10 13.72 12.07
C LYS A 176 -20.80 14.68 13.03
N LYS A 177 -20.84 14.36 14.33
CA LYS A 177 -21.56 15.13 15.36
C LYS A 177 -20.67 16.10 16.14
N GLY A 178 -19.34 16.05 15.99
CA GLY A 178 -18.42 16.96 16.66
C GLY A 178 -17.15 17.23 15.87
N LEU A 179 -16.90 18.52 15.60
CA LEU A 179 -15.66 19.17 15.19
C LEU A 179 -14.96 18.69 13.89
N ASN A 180 -14.79 19.66 12.98
CA ASN A 180 -13.64 19.77 12.08
C ASN A 180 -12.34 19.60 12.87
N LEU A 181 -11.71 18.43 12.83
CA LEU A 181 -10.31 18.27 13.18
C LEU A 181 -9.62 17.45 12.10
N LEU A 182 -9.06 18.22 11.16
CA LEU A 182 -7.78 18.04 10.50
C LEU A 182 -7.46 16.67 9.89
N ASN A 183 -7.29 16.71 8.57
CA ASN A 183 -6.27 15.98 7.82
C ASN A 183 -5.05 15.70 8.72
N THR A 184 -4.95 14.49 9.25
CA THR A 184 -3.70 14.01 9.81
C THR A 184 -2.82 13.58 8.65
N ASP A 185 -2.00 14.52 8.19
CA ASP A 185 -0.73 14.22 7.53
C ASP A 185 0.07 13.33 8.48
N VAL A 186 -0.04 12.02 8.32
CA VAL A 186 0.80 11.10 9.07
C VAL A 186 2.12 10.93 8.33
N LYS A 187 3.05 11.85 8.61
CA LYS A 187 4.47 11.64 8.34
C LYS A 187 4.96 10.53 9.26
N TYR A 188 5.25 9.37 8.69
CA TYR A 188 5.99 8.32 9.39
C TYR A 188 7.46 8.37 8.95
N THR A 189 8.32 8.73 9.89
CA THR A 189 9.77 8.53 9.81
C THR A 189 10.09 7.07 10.14
N PHE A 190 10.78 6.38 9.22
CA PHE A 190 11.34 5.06 9.47
C PHE A 190 12.50 5.17 10.46
N ASN A 191 12.39 4.52 11.61
CA ASN A 191 13.49 4.40 12.57
C ASN A 191 14.57 3.49 11.98
N ARG A 192 15.62 4.10 11.43
CA ARG A 192 16.85 3.42 11.05
C ARG A 192 17.49 2.91 12.36
N LYS A 193 17.48 1.60 12.61
CA LYS A 193 18.37 1.02 13.62
C LYS A 193 19.80 1.38 13.18
N LYS A 194 20.43 2.28 13.94
CA LYS A 194 21.88 2.48 13.96
C LYS A 194 22.48 1.14 14.40
N SER A 195 23.02 0.38 13.45
CA SER A 195 24.00 -0.66 13.73
C SER A 195 25.10 -0.47 12.70
N LEU A 196 26.04 0.41 13.01
CA LEU A 196 27.35 0.57 12.36
C LEU A 196 28.13 1.59 13.20
N GLU A 197 28.67 1.12 14.32
CA GLU A 197 29.86 1.67 14.98
C GLU A 197 30.69 0.44 15.42
N GLU A 198 31.58 0.01 14.52
CA GLU A 198 32.96 -0.37 14.86
C GLU A 198 33.84 0.86 14.56
#